data_AF-A0A846T3B7-F1
#
_entry.id   AF-A0A846T3B7-F1
#
_cell.length_a   1.000
_cell.length_b   1.000
_cell.length_c   1.000
_cell.angle_alpha   90.00
_cell.angle_beta   90.00
_cell.angle_gamma   90.00
#
_symmetry.space_group_name_H-M   'P 1'
#
loop_
_entity.id
_entity.type
_entity.pdbx_description
1 polymer ?
#
loop_
_entity_poly.entity_id
_entity_poly.type
_entity_poly.pdbx_seq_one_letter_code
_entity_poly.pdbx_strand_id
1 'polypeptide(L)'
;MACAIGVKPWAGLHPSLEAQGAIELVLSHPDHPGALQVTLHEWKPQGGGYDGLPNDQEDAAARRAERFVVEPLSVAPDAPPLEPPPGSLTPYSFDLRWL
;
A
#
# COMPACT_ATOMS: atom_id res chain seq x y z
N MET A 1 -10.16 17.42 26.30
CA MET A 1 -9.97 16.80 24.98
C MET A 1 -8.52 17.03 24.58
N ALA A 2 -7.66 16.03 24.83
CA ALA A 2 -6.22 16.19 24.68
C ALA A 2 -5.84 16.11 23.19
N CYS A 3 -5.15 17.14 22.71
CA CYS A 3 -4.55 17.19 21.39
C CYS A 3 -3.34 16.24 21.41
N ALA A 4 -3.42 15.08 20.77
CA ALA A 4 -2.27 14.22 20.58
C ALA A 4 -1.34 14.91 19.57
N ILE A 5 -0.24 15.46 20.07
CA ILE A 5 0.79 16.15 19.29
C ILE A 5 1.62 15.08 18.59
N GLY A 6 1.05 14.47 17.53
CA GLY A 6 1.80 13.59 16.65
C GLY A 6 2.87 14.40 15.93
N VAL A 7 4.15 14.09 16.17
CA VAL A 7 5.26 14.73 15.46
C VAL A 7 5.17 14.34 13.98
N LYS A 8 4.75 15.26 13.13
CA LYS A 8 5.02 15.16 11.68
C LYS A 8 6.49 15.54 11.49
N PRO A 9 7.36 14.63 11.02
CA PRO A 9 8.73 15.01 10.72
C PRO A 9 8.69 15.94 9.49
N TRP A 10 8.73 17.26 9.73
CA TRP A 10 8.82 18.27 8.67
C TRP A 10 10.14 18.15 7.88
N ALA A 11 11.15 17.50 8.45
CA ALA A 11 12.41 17.24 7.77
C ALA A 11 12.22 16.12 6.73
N GLY A 12 12.08 16.51 5.46
CA GLY A 12 12.07 15.60 4.31
C GLY A 12 10.76 15.55 3.51
N LEU A 13 9.68 16.14 4.02
CA LEU A 13 8.41 16.27 3.29
C LEU A 13 8.29 17.66 2.68
N HIS A 14 7.90 17.72 1.41
CA HIS A 14 7.64 19.00 0.76
C HIS A 14 6.45 19.69 1.45
N PRO A 15 6.53 20.98 1.83
CA PRO A 15 5.49 21.65 2.63
C PRO A 15 4.09 21.65 2.01
N SER A 16 4.00 21.47 0.70
CA SER A 16 2.73 21.44 -0.05
C SER A 16 2.25 20.03 -0.40
N LEU A 17 3.00 18.99 -0.06
CA LEU A 17 2.56 17.60 -0.27
C LEU A 17 1.67 17.24 0.90
N GLU A 18 0.36 17.21 0.63
CA GLU A 18 -0.60 16.61 1.56
C GLU A 18 -0.21 15.15 1.81
N ALA A 19 -0.62 14.62 2.96
CA ALA A 19 -0.48 13.19 3.20
C ALA A 19 -1.20 12.46 2.06
N GLN A 20 -0.46 11.70 1.26
CA GLN A 20 -1.07 10.87 0.23
C GLN A 20 -1.95 9.83 0.93
N GLY A 21 -3.11 9.55 0.34
CA GLY A 21 -3.98 8.49 0.83
C GLY A 21 -3.28 7.13 0.75
N ALA A 22 -3.83 6.12 1.41
CA ALA A 22 -3.31 4.76 1.27
C ALA A 22 -3.39 4.32 -0.21
N ILE A 23 -2.39 3.54 -0.64
CA ILE A 23 -2.43 2.87 -1.94
C ILE A 23 -3.21 1.58 -1.75
N GLU A 24 -4.30 1.43 -2.49
CA GLU A 24 -5.16 0.25 -2.46
C GLU A 24 -5.05 -0.49 -3.79
N LEU A 25 -4.77 -1.79 -3.70
CA LEU A 25 -4.69 -2.70 -4.84
C LEU A 25 -5.60 -3.90 -4.55
N VAL A 26 -6.31 -4.38 -5.58
CA VAL A 26 -7.02 -5.66 -5.50
C VAL A 26 -6.29 -6.66 -6.38
N LEU A 27 -5.83 -7.76 -5.78
CA LEU A 27 -5.15 -8.85 -6.46
C LEU A 27 -6.12 -10.02 -6.61
N SER A 28 -6.37 -10.44 -7.84
CA SER A 28 -7.19 -11.62 -8.16
C SER A 28 -6.40 -12.55 -9.08
N HIS A 29 -6.79 -13.81 -9.13
CA HIS A 29 -6.15 -14.82 -9.98
C HIS A 29 -7.24 -15.61 -10.74
N PRO A 30 -7.06 -15.90 -12.04
CA PRO A 30 -8.10 -16.55 -12.86
C PRO A 30 -8.61 -17.88 -12.28
N ASP A 31 -7.71 -18.69 -11.71
CA ASP A 31 -8.04 -19.99 -11.11
C ASP A 31 -8.54 -19.92 -9.65
N HIS A 32 -8.64 -18.72 -9.06
CA HIS A 32 -9.09 -18.54 -7.68
C HIS A 32 -10.34 -17.65 -7.62
N PRO A 33 -11.44 -18.10 -6.99
CA PRO A 33 -12.68 -17.32 -6.94
C PRO A 33 -12.59 -16.08 -6.04
N GLY A 34 -11.63 -16.05 -5.11
CA GLY A 34 -11.40 -14.93 -4.20
C GLY A 34 -10.34 -13.95 -4.69
N ALA A 35 -10.16 -12.88 -3.93
CA ALA A 35 -9.14 -11.87 -4.16
C ALA A 35 -8.48 -11.44 -2.85
N LEU A 36 -7.44 -10.62 -2.95
CA LEU A 36 -6.80 -9.96 -1.82
C LEU A 36 -6.91 -8.45 -2.02
N GLN A 37 -7.46 -7.75 -1.02
CA GLN A 37 -7.28 -6.32 -0.90
C GLN A 37 -5.96 -6.05 -0.20
N VAL A 38 -5.06 -5.36 -0.89
CA VAL A 38 -3.75 -4.97 -0.38
C VAL A 38 -3.74 -3.47 -0.19
N THR A 39 -3.53 -3.02 1.03
CA THR A 39 -3.47 -1.61 1.39
C THR A 39 -2.08 -1.29 1.93
N LEU A 40 -1.39 -0.37 1.26
CA LEU A 40 -0.16 0.25 1.76
C LEU A 40 -0.50 1.63 2.33
N HIS A 41 -0.43 1.75 3.65
CA HIS A 41 -0.61 3.01 4.34
C HIS A 41 0.71 3.80 4.37
N GLU A 42 0.64 5.12 4.15
CA GLU A 42 1.79 6.01 4.33
C GLU A 42 2.33 5.97 5.77
N TRP A 43 1.38 5.96 6.72
CA TRP A 43 1.60 5.91 8.17
C TRP A 43 0.82 4.74 8.78
N LYS A 44 0.44 4.80 10.05
CA LYS A 44 -0.32 3.73 10.70
C LYS A 44 -1.66 3.48 10.00
N PRO A 45 -2.17 2.23 9.96
CA PRO A 45 -3.48 1.92 9.38
C PRO A 45 -4.63 2.72 9.98
N GLN A 46 -4.58 3.02 11.29
CA GLN A 46 -5.59 3.83 11.99
C GLN A 46 -5.39 5.35 11.77
N GLY A 47 -4.44 5.73 10.94
CA GLY A 47 -4.03 7.11 10.70
C GLY A 47 -3.04 7.63 11.74
N GLY A 48 -2.42 8.78 11.41
CA GLY A 48 -1.43 9.44 12.27
C GLY A 48 -0.03 8.83 12.17
N GLY A 49 0.96 9.63 12.54
CA GLY A 49 2.37 9.23 12.52
C GLY A 49 2.74 8.26 13.64
N TYR A 50 3.95 7.74 13.54
CA TYR A 50 4.60 7.04 14.66
C TYR A 50 5.18 8.02 15.65
N ASP A 51 5.33 7.59 16.90
CA ASP A 51 6.02 8.38 17.92
C ASP A 51 7.51 8.39 17.61
N GLY A 52 8.02 9.58 17.26
CA GLY A 52 9.43 9.82 16.99
C GLY A 52 10.02 8.94 15.89
N LEU A 53 11.35 8.89 15.87
CA LEU A 53 12.10 7.99 14.99
C LEU A 53 12.02 6.54 15.51
N PRO A 54 12.25 5.54 14.64
CA PRO A 54 12.47 4.17 15.09
C PRO A 54 13.66 4.08 16.04
N ASN A 55 13.56 3.24 17.06
CA ASN A 55 14.65 3.03 18.03
C ASN A 55 15.82 2.26 17.40
N ASP A 56 15.50 1.33 16.51
CA ASP A 56 16.45 0.48 15.80
C ASP A 56 15.86 -0.01 14.47
N GLN A 57 16.57 -0.91 13.78
CA GLN A 57 16.15 -1.47 12.50
C GLN A 57 14.97 -2.42 12.61
N GLU A 58 14.81 -3.09 13.75
CA GLU A 58 13.72 -4.03 14.00
C GLU A 58 12.41 -3.27 14.22
N ASP A 59 12.43 -2.22 15.04
CA ASP A 59 11.32 -1.27 15.18
C ASP A 59 10.98 -0.64 13.83
N ALA A 60 11.97 -0.21 13.06
CA ALA A 60 11.73 0.31 11.71
C ALA A 60 11.08 -0.73 10.78
N ALA A 61 11.48 -2.00 10.86
CA ALA A 61 10.90 -3.09 10.08
C ALA A 61 9.46 -3.41 10.51
N ALA A 62 9.21 -3.45 11.82
CA ALA A 62 7.87 -3.66 12.39
C ALA A 62 6.91 -2.54 11.97
N ARG A 63 7.35 -1.27 12.05
CA ARG A 63 6.58 -0.12 11.54
C ARG A 63 6.31 -0.24 10.04
N ARG A 64 7.28 -0.72 9.24
CA ARG A 64 7.02 -0.96 7.79
C ARG A 64 5.99 -2.07 7.56
N ALA A 65 6.07 -3.17 8.31
CA ALA A 65 5.17 -4.31 8.18
C ALA A 65 3.74 -3.96 8.60
N GLU A 66 3.56 -3.18 9.66
CA GLU A 66 2.25 -2.71 10.12
C GLU A 66 1.50 -1.90 9.04
N ARG A 67 2.23 -1.17 8.19
CA ARG A 67 1.65 -0.35 7.11
C ARG A 67 1.12 -1.15 5.94
N PHE A 68 1.46 -2.44 5.84
CA PHE A 68 1.09 -3.29 4.72
C PHE A 68 0.02 -4.28 5.18
N VAL A 69 -1.24 -3.95 4.90
CA VAL A 69 -2.41 -4.73 5.30
C VAL A 69 -2.89 -5.55 4.11
N VAL A 70 -3.17 -6.83 4.35
CA VAL A 70 -3.73 -7.75 3.35
C VAL A 70 -4.99 -8.38 3.91
N GLU A 71 -6.11 -8.17 3.23
CA GLU A 71 -7.42 -8.68 3.62
C GLU A 71 -7.98 -9.58 2.51
N PRO A 72 -8.46 -10.79 2.84
CA PRO A 72 -9.10 -11.66 1.86
C PRO A 72 -10.48 -11.14 1.47
N LEU A 73 -10.75 -11.14 0.17
CA LEU A 73 -12.07 -10.90 -0.40
C LEU A 73 -12.65 -12.24 -0.85
N SER A 74 -13.91 -12.51 -0.48
CA SER A 74 -14.60 -13.76 -0.83
C SER A 74 -14.87 -13.92 -2.32
N VAL A 75 -14.92 -12.81 -3.06
CA VAL A 75 -15.19 -12.75 -4.50
C VAL A 75 -14.22 -11.77 -5.13
N ALA A 76 -13.55 -12.21 -6.21
CA ALA A 76 -12.76 -11.32 -7.04
C ALA A 76 -13.66 -10.32 -7.79
N PRO A 77 -13.27 -9.03 -7.90
CA PRO A 77 -13.99 -8.10 -8.75
C PRO A 77 -14.02 -8.62 -10.19
N ASP A 78 -15.20 -8.58 -10.82
CA ASP A 78 -15.42 -9.06 -12.20
C ASP A 78 -14.94 -8.04 -13.26
N ALA A 79 -13.83 -7.35 -12.98
CA ALA A 79 -13.24 -6.41 -13.92
C ALA A 79 -12.34 -7.17 -14.91
N PRO A 80 -12.59 -7.11 -16.23
CA PRO A 80 -11.70 -7.75 -17.20
C PRO A 80 -10.32 -7.10 -17.12
N PRO A 81 -9.22 -7.87 -17.29
CA PRO A 81 -7.87 -7.31 -17.32
C PRO A 81 -7.78 -6.22 -18.39
N LEU A 82 -7.17 -5.08 -18.05
CA LEU A 82 -6.89 -4.04 -19.03
C LEU A 82 -5.90 -4.57 -20.06
N GLU A 83 -6.18 -4.30 -21.34
CA GLU A 83 -5.20 -4.51 -22.41
C GLU A 83 -4.01 -3.57 -22.22
N PRO A 84 -2.77 -4.05 -22.39
CA PRO A 84 -1.61 -3.23 -22.15
C PRO A 84 -1.48 -2.24 -23.33
N PRO A 85 -0.98 -1.01 -23.12
CA PRO A 85 -0.71 -0.10 -24.21
C PRO A 85 0.23 -0.74 -25.25
N PRO A 86 0.05 -0.49 -26.56
CA PRO A 86 0.94 -1.04 -27.59
C PRO A 86 2.41 -0.76 -27.29
N GLY A 87 3.24 -1.80 -27.30
CA GLY A 87 4.69 -1.71 -27.04
C GLY A 87 5.10 -1.64 -25.57
N SER A 88 4.16 -1.67 -24.61
CA SER A 88 4.49 -1.71 -23.17
C SER A 88 4.89 -3.10 -22.67
N LEU A 89 4.47 -4.15 -23.37
CA LEU A 89 4.97 -5.50 -23.17
C LEU A 89 6.27 -5.68 -23.95
N THR A 90 7.33 -5.99 -23.22
CA THR A 90 8.64 -6.35 -23.75
C THR A 90 8.98 -7.77 -23.29
N PRO A 91 10.00 -8.42 -23.88
CA PRO A 91 10.52 -9.69 -23.35
C PRO A 91 11.00 -9.64 -21.89
N TYR A 92 11.12 -8.44 -21.29
CA TYR A 92 11.54 -8.22 -19.91
C TYR A 92 10.40 -7.70 -19.00
N SER A 93 9.16 -7.75 -19.47
CA SER A 93 7.99 -7.34 -18.69
C SER A 93 7.48 -8.52 -17.85
N PHE A 94 7.22 -8.27 -16.56
CA PHE A 94 6.51 -9.20 -15.69
C PHE A 94 5.01 -8.91 -15.78
N ASP A 95 4.29 -9.67 -16.60
CA ASP A 95 2.86 -9.47 -16.85
C ASP A 95 2.01 -10.30 -15.88
N LEU A 96 1.46 -9.63 -14.87
CA LEU A 96 0.65 -10.24 -13.81
C LEU A 96 -0.71 -10.79 -14.32
N ARG A 97 -1.09 -10.53 -15.57
CA ARG A 97 -2.37 -11.01 -16.15
C ARG A 97 -2.31 -12.45 -16.64
N TRP A 98 -1.11 -13.01 -16.81
CA TRP A 98 -0.88 -14.32 -17.43
C TRP A 98 -0.20 -15.34 -16.51
N LEU A 99 -0.12 -15.03 -15.21
CA LEU A 99 0.32 -15.97 -14.18
C LEU A 99 -0.86 -16.80 -13.69
#